data_AF-A0A494XTI1-F1
#
_entry.id   AF-A0A494XTI1-F1
#
_cell.length_a   1.000
_cell.length_b   1.000
_cell.length_c   1.000
_cell.angle_alpha   90.00
_cell.angle_beta   90.00
_cell.angle_gamma   90.00
#
_symmetry.space_group_name_H-M   'P 1'
#
loop_
_entity.id
_entity.type
_entity.pdbx_description
1 polymer ?
#
loop_
_entity_poly.entity_id
_entity_poly.type
_entity_poly.pdbx_seq_one_letter_code
_entity_poly.pdbx_strand_id
1 'polypeptide(L)'
;MTNSISNIQSTGLPMSLLLILLVLIELTIKKYFLVEELNKISDTDGKNINRWVKGLLAFISLFIFFFVLDTTNINTLKWFWLILFLVAMGQHAFMEWRYLKGSKEYITSLIKLAVGLIYIFIFLF
;
A
#
# COMPACT_ATOMS: atom_id res chain seq x y z
N MET A 1 2.73 -1.78 -32.30
CA MET A 1 3.17 -2.55 -31.11
C MET A 1 4.12 -1.78 -30.19
N THR A 2 4.87 -0.79 -30.68
CA THR A 2 5.87 0.01 -29.93
C THR A 2 5.30 0.96 -28.86
N ASN A 3 4.06 1.45 -29.01
CA ASN A 3 3.46 2.42 -28.07
C ASN A 3 3.03 1.82 -26.72
N SER A 4 2.91 0.50 -26.61
CA SER A 4 2.56 -0.17 -25.34
C SER A 4 3.78 -0.30 -24.41
N ILE A 5 4.94 -0.59 -25.00
CA ILE A 5 6.19 -0.82 -24.28
C ILE A 5 6.72 0.51 -23.69
N SER A 6 6.64 1.61 -24.43
CA SER A 6 7.05 2.93 -23.94
C SER A 6 6.20 3.42 -22.76
N ASN A 7 4.90 3.08 -22.72
CA ASN A 7 4.02 3.44 -21.61
C ASN A 7 4.21 2.55 -20.37
N ILE A 8 4.56 1.27 -20.55
CA ILE A 8 4.92 0.40 -19.41
C ILE A 8 6.23 0.89 -18.78
N GLN A 9 7.19 1.30 -19.62
CA GLN A 9 8.47 1.85 -19.17
C GLN A 9 8.31 3.23 -18.50
N SER A 10 7.37 4.07 -18.97
CA SER A 10 7.05 5.37 -18.35
C SER A 10 6.30 5.25 -17.02
N THR A 11 5.50 4.18 -16.83
CA THR A 11 4.74 3.94 -15.58
C THR A 11 5.52 3.15 -14.53
N GLY A 12 6.55 2.39 -14.93
CA GLY A 12 7.43 1.68 -13.99
C GLY A 12 8.32 2.60 -13.15
N LEU A 13 8.78 3.73 -13.73
CA LEU A 13 9.58 4.74 -13.02
C LEU A 13 8.84 5.39 -11.84
N PRO A 14 7.63 5.95 -11.99
CA PRO A 14 6.89 6.55 -10.88
C PRO A 14 6.48 5.51 -9.82
N MET A 15 6.19 4.25 -10.21
CA MET A 15 5.97 3.18 -9.22
C MET A 15 7.21 2.90 -8.38
N SER A 16 8.38 2.82 -9.01
CA SER A 16 9.65 2.57 -8.31
C SER A 16 9.97 3.73 -7.36
N LEU A 17 9.71 4.97 -7.80
CA LEU A 17 9.94 6.17 -6.99
C LEU A 17 8.96 6.26 -5.80
N LEU A 18 7.70 5.86 -5.98
CA LEU A 18 6.72 5.74 -4.91
C LEU A 18 7.15 4.71 -3.85
N LEU A 19 7.68 3.56 -4.27
CA LEU A 19 8.23 2.55 -3.35
C LEU A 19 9.38 3.11 -2.52
N ILE A 20 10.33 3.81 -3.16
CA ILE A 20 11.45 4.46 -2.46
C ILE A 20 10.93 5.51 -1.48
N LEU A 21 9.97 6.33 -1.88
CA LEU A 21 9.37 7.36 -1.05
C LEU A 21 8.66 6.78 0.18
N LEU A 22 7.88 5.70 0.01
CA LEU A 22 7.23 4.99 1.12
C LEU A 22 8.26 4.42 2.11
N VAL A 23 9.35 3.84 1.61
CA VAL A 23 10.45 3.33 2.45
C VAL A 23 11.14 4.47 3.21
N LEU A 24 11.36 5.61 2.56
CA LEU A 24 11.99 6.78 3.20
C LEU A 24 11.12 7.33 4.33
N ILE A 25 9.81 7.46 4.09
CA ILE A 25 8.83 7.88 5.10
C ILE A 25 8.86 6.90 6.27
N GLU A 26 8.90 5.59 6.00
CA GLU A 26 8.98 4.60 7.06
C GLU A 26 10.27 4.72 7.87
N LEU A 27 11.43 4.88 7.24
CA LEU A 27 12.70 5.06 7.95
C LEU A 27 12.71 6.35 8.78
N THR A 28 12.16 7.43 8.23
CA THR A 28 12.11 8.74 8.89
C THR A 28 11.20 8.66 10.11
N ILE A 29 10.02 8.06 9.96
CA ILE A 29 9.07 7.94 11.07
C ILE A 29 9.59 6.95 12.12
N LYS A 30 10.20 5.83 11.73
CA LYS A 30 10.89 4.95 12.67
C LYS A 30 11.96 5.73 13.45
N LYS A 31 12.75 6.57 12.78
CA LYS A 31 13.82 7.33 13.42
C LYS A 31 13.31 8.45 14.35
N TYR A 32 12.23 9.15 13.97
CA TYR A 32 11.70 10.29 14.72
C TYR A 32 10.66 9.92 15.78
N PHE A 33 9.99 8.78 15.61
CA PHE A 33 8.81 8.42 16.39
C PHE A 33 9.01 7.14 17.23
N LEU A 34 9.95 6.26 16.87
CA LEU A 34 10.29 5.03 17.63
C LEU A 34 11.56 5.20 18.48
N VAL A 35 11.65 6.29 19.24
CA VAL A 35 12.54 6.32 20.42
C VAL A 35 11.84 5.69 21.64
N GLU A 36 10.50 5.60 21.64
CA GLU A 36 9.72 4.97 22.70
C GLU A 36 8.88 3.80 22.14
N GLU A 37 9.25 2.59 22.54
CA GLU A 37 8.50 1.33 22.48
C GLU A 37 7.81 0.94 21.15
N LEU A 38 8.49 0.07 20.39
CA LEU A 38 7.87 -0.84 19.42
C LEU A 38 6.94 -1.83 20.13
N ASN A 39 5.73 -1.41 20.50
CA ASN A 39 4.65 -2.35 20.75
C ASN A 39 4.17 -2.86 19.38
N LYS A 40 4.90 -3.83 18.83
CA LYS A 40 4.53 -4.52 17.60
C LYS A 40 3.12 -5.09 17.75
N ILE A 41 2.34 -5.01 16.68
CA ILE A 41 1.10 -5.81 16.46
C ILE A 41 1.35 -7.33 16.65
N SER A 42 2.61 -7.78 16.77
CA SER A 42 2.96 -9.17 17.02
C SER A 42 2.65 -9.67 18.43
N ASP A 43 2.40 -8.79 19.41
CA ASP A 43 2.15 -9.14 20.82
C ASP A 43 0.69 -8.97 21.27
N THR A 44 -0.24 -8.69 20.35
CA THR A 44 -1.68 -8.60 20.65
C THR A 44 -2.51 -9.56 19.81
N ASP A 45 -3.68 -9.95 20.34
CA ASP A 45 -4.66 -10.89 19.73
C ASP A 45 -5.07 -10.56 18.28
N GLY A 46 -4.80 -9.34 17.80
CA GLY A 46 -5.05 -8.91 16.42
C GLY A 46 -4.12 -9.51 15.35
N LYS A 47 -3.01 -10.17 15.74
CA LYS A 47 -2.03 -10.73 14.80
C LYS A 47 -2.62 -11.74 13.82
N ASN A 48 -3.47 -12.64 14.33
CA ASN A 48 -4.05 -13.70 13.50
C ASN A 48 -5.07 -13.14 12.51
N ILE A 49 -5.88 -12.18 12.96
CA ILE A 49 -6.89 -11.50 12.14
C ILE A 49 -6.22 -10.67 11.04
N ASN A 50 -5.14 -9.94 11.35
CA ASN A 50 -4.37 -9.21 10.36
C ASN A 50 -3.78 -10.14 9.28
N ARG A 51 -3.27 -11.32 9.68
CA ARG A 51 -2.72 -12.30 8.74
C ARG A 51 -3.80 -12.89 7.83
N TRP A 52 -4.97 -13.20 8.38
CA TRP A 52 -6.12 -13.70 7.63
C TRP A 52 -6.66 -12.67 6.63
N VAL A 53 -6.85 -11.41 7.06
CA VAL A 53 -7.35 -10.34 6.18
C VAL A 53 -6.36 -10.04 5.05
N LYS A 54 -5.06 -9.98 5.36
CA LYS A 54 -4.02 -9.83 4.33
C LYS A 54 -3.97 -11.01 3.36
N GLY A 55 -4.10 -12.24 3.87
CA GLY A 55 -4.16 -13.45 3.05
C GLY A 55 -5.36 -13.45 2.12
N LEU A 56 -6.54 -13.09 2.62
CA LEU A 56 -7.76 -12.98 1.83
C LEU A 56 -7.65 -11.89 0.77
N LEU A 57 -7.12 -10.71 1.12
CA LEU A 57 -6.89 -9.63 0.15
C LEU A 57 -5.94 -10.06 -0.97
N ALA A 58 -4.83 -10.73 -0.61
CA ALA A 58 -3.87 -11.22 -1.58
C ALA A 58 -4.50 -12.25 -2.52
N PHE A 59 -5.31 -13.17 -1.99
CA PHE A 59 -6.00 -14.19 -2.78
C PHE A 59 -7.00 -13.57 -3.77
N ILE A 60 -7.83 -12.64 -3.30
CA ILE A 60 -8.81 -11.93 -4.14
C ILE A 60 -8.09 -11.12 -5.22
N SER A 61 -7.02 -10.40 -4.85
CA SER A 61 -6.23 -9.61 -5.79
C SER A 61 -5.62 -10.47 -6.90
N LEU A 62 -5.05 -11.62 -6.53
CA LEU A 62 -4.48 -12.57 -7.48
C LEU A 62 -5.54 -13.17 -8.41
N PHE A 63 -6.72 -13.48 -7.87
CA PHE A 63 -7.83 -13.99 -8.68
C PHE A 63 -8.31 -12.95 -9.71
N ILE A 64 -8.52 -11.70 -9.29
CA ILE A 64 -8.92 -10.62 -10.19
C ILE A 64 -7.85 -10.38 -11.25
N PHE A 65 -6.57 -10.37 -10.86
CA PHE A 65 -5.45 -10.15 -11.77
C PHE A 65 -5.38 -11.20 -12.89
N PHE A 66 -5.59 -12.49 -12.57
CA PHE A 66 -5.49 -13.57 -13.55
C PHE A 66 -6.76 -13.78 -14.38
N PHE A 67 -7.95 -13.63 -13.78
CA PHE A 67 -9.20 -14.05 -14.43
C PHE A 67 -10.04 -12.90 -14.97
N VAL A 68 -9.93 -11.70 -14.39
CA VAL A 68 -10.82 -10.58 -14.69
C VAL A 68 -10.08 -9.46 -15.40
N LEU A 69 -8.79 -9.29 -15.13
CA LEU A 69 -8.03 -8.15 -15.62
C LEU A 69 -7.63 -8.31 -17.09
N ASP A 70 -8.08 -7.37 -17.92
CA ASP A 70 -7.52 -7.22 -19.26
C ASP A 70 -6.18 -6.48 -19.18
N THR A 71 -5.09 -7.24 -19.18
CA THR A 71 -3.71 -6.73 -19.10
C THR A 71 -3.28 -5.94 -20.34
N THR A 72 -4.05 -5.99 -21.43
CA THR A 72 -3.78 -5.22 -22.64
C THR A 72 -4.22 -3.76 -22.52
N ASN A 73 -5.17 -3.48 -21.60
CA ASN A 73 -5.66 -2.13 -21.33
C ASN A 73 -4.92 -1.49 -20.14
N ILE A 74 -3.98 -0.59 -20.45
CA ILE A 74 -3.18 0.15 -19.46
C ILE A 74 -4.07 0.94 -18.48
N ASN A 75 -5.21 1.48 -18.92
CA ASN A 75 -6.06 2.25 -18.04
C ASN A 75 -6.70 1.36 -16.96
N THR A 76 -7.20 0.19 -17.37
CA THR A 76 -7.74 -0.83 -16.46
C THR A 76 -6.69 -1.29 -15.43
N LEU A 77 -5.45 -1.49 -15.88
CA LEU A 77 -4.34 -1.86 -15.00
C LEU A 77 -4.00 -0.77 -13.98
N LYS A 78 -3.98 0.51 -14.39
CA LYS A 78 -3.73 1.65 -13.48
C LYS A 78 -4.79 1.75 -12.38
N TRP A 79 -6.08 1.66 -12.76
CA TRP A 79 -7.19 1.70 -11.80
C TRP A 79 -7.16 0.53 -10.83
N PHE A 80 -6.83 -0.67 -11.31
CA PHE A 80 -6.67 -1.84 -10.44
C PHE A 80 -5.57 -1.65 -9.41
N TRP A 81 -4.39 -1.19 -9.82
CA TRP A 81 -3.29 -0.92 -8.89
C TRP A 81 -3.64 0.16 -7.87
N LEU A 82 -4.35 1.21 -8.27
CA LEU A 82 -4.81 2.25 -7.36
C LEU A 82 -5.78 1.70 -6.31
N ILE A 83 -6.80 0.94 -6.73
CA ILE A 83 -7.78 0.34 -5.82
C ILE A 83 -7.10 -0.66 -4.88
N LEU A 84 -6.21 -1.51 -5.41
CA LEU A 84 -5.47 -2.48 -4.62
C LEU A 84 -4.62 -1.79 -3.55
N PHE A 85 -3.91 -0.73 -3.93
CA PHE A 85 -3.09 0.05 -3.00
C PHE A 85 -3.94 0.72 -1.92
N LEU A 86 -5.06 1.35 -2.31
CA LEU A 86 -5.99 2.00 -1.40
C LEU A 86 -6.55 1.01 -0.37
N VAL A 87 -7.01 -0.16 -0.82
CA VAL A 87 -7.57 -1.19 0.07
C VAL A 87 -6.48 -1.78 0.97
N ALA A 88 -5.30 -2.08 0.43
CA ALA A 88 -4.20 -2.65 1.22
C ALA A 88 -3.72 -1.70 2.33
N MET A 89 -3.47 -0.42 1.98
CA MET A 89 -3.05 0.59 2.94
C MET A 89 -4.18 0.94 3.91
N GLY A 90 -5.43 0.99 3.44
CA GLY A 90 -6.61 1.24 4.27
C GLY A 90 -6.81 0.15 5.31
N GLN A 91 -6.68 -1.12 4.93
CA GLN A 91 -6.72 -2.25 5.86
C GLN A 91 -5.58 -2.17 6.88
N HIS A 92 -4.38 -1.75 6.46
CA HIS A 92 -3.24 -1.56 7.35
C HIS A 92 -3.52 -0.50 8.42
N ALA A 93 -3.96 0.69 8.00
CA ALA A 93 -4.29 1.79 8.89
C ALA A 93 -5.47 1.46 9.82
N PHE A 94 -6.49 0.76 9.31
CA PHE A 94 -7.63 0.33 10.12
C PHE A 94 -7.22 -0.69 11.20
N MET A 95 -6.35 -1.65 10.87
CA MET A 95 -5.83 -2.61 11.83
C MET A 95 -4.99 -1.92 12.91
N GLU A 96 -4.10 -1.01 12.53
CA GLU A 96 -3.31 -0.24 13.50
C GLU A 96 -4.21 0.61 14.41
N TRP A 97 -5.22 1.29 13.86
CA TRP A 97 -6.16 2.06 14.67
C TRP A 97 -6.98 1.19 15.63
N ARG A 98 -7.40 0.00 15.20
CA ARG A 98 -8.28 -0.88 15.99
C ARG A 98 -7.54 -1.65 17.09
N TYR A 99 -6.30 -2.06 16.84
CA TYR A 99 -5.54 -2.96 17.72
C TYR A 99 -4.37 -2.30 18.45
N LEU A 100 -3.82 -1.18 17.96
CA LEU A 100 -2.72 -0.45 18.59
C LEU A 100 -3.18 0.89 19.19
N LYS A 101 -4.28 0.88 19.95
CA LYS A 101 -4.87 2.10 20.54
C LYS A 101 -3.94 2.90 21.48
N GLY A 102 -2.77 2.38 21.86
CA GLY A 102 -1.77 3.08 22.68
C GLY A 102 -0.59 3.65 21.91
N SER A 103 -0.32 3.18 20.68
CA SER A 103 0.78 3.68 19.87
C SER A 103 0.22 4.66 18.84
N LYS A 104 0.83 5.83 18.71
CA LYS A 104 0.48 6.79 17.64
C LYS A 104 0.91 6.28 16.24
N GLU A 105 1.26 4.99 16.09
CA GLU A 105 1.63 4.35 14.82
C GLU A 105 0.49 4.38 13.79
N TYR A 106 -0.79 4.36 14.21
CA TYR A 106 -1.91 4.48 13.27
C TYR A 106 -1.86 5.79 12.45
N ILE A 107 -1.35 6.88 13.04
CA ILE A 107 -1.20 8.18 12.39
C ILE A 107 -0.16 8.08 11.27
N THR A 108 0.90 7.30 11.50
CA THR A 108 1.95 7.01 10.52
C THR A 108 1.40 6.32 9.29
N SER A 109 0.61 5.26 9.46
CA SER A 109 0.00 4.57 8.31
C SER A 109 -1.03 5.44 7.59
N LEU A 110 -1.78 6.28 8.31
CA LEU A 110 -2.71 7.22 7.70
C LEU A 110 -1.98 8.26 6.83
N ILE A 111 -0.86 8.80 7.31
CA ILE A 111 -0.01 9.74 6.56
C ILE A 111 0.57 9.05 5.32
N LYS A 112 1.10 7.82 5.46
CA LYS A 112 1.61 7.05 4.31
C LYS A 112 0.52 6.82 3.26
N LEU A 113 -0.71 6.53 3.69
CA LEU A 113 -1.85 6.35 2.80
C LEU A 113 -2.18 7.64 2.06
N ALA A 114 -2.30 8.76 2.77
CA ALA A 114 -2.59 10.06 2.18
C ALA A 114 -1.51 10.50 1.18
N VAL A 115 -0.23 10.40 1.54
CA VAL A 115 0.90 10.76 0.67
C VAL A 115 0.95 9.84 -0.55
N GLY A 116 0.73 8.54 -0.36
CA GLY A 116 0.68 7.56 -1.45
C GLY A 116 -0.42 7.88 -2.45
N LEU A 117 -1.62 8.23 -1.99
CA LEU A 117 -2.73 8.61 -2.86
C LEU A 117 -2.45 9.89 -3.65
N ILE A 118 -1.95 10.92 -2.97
CA ILE A 118 -1.59 12.20 -3.62
C ILE A 118 -0.54 11.95 -4.70
N TYR A 119 0.47 11.14 -4.41
CA TYR A 119 1.51 10.80 -5.39
C TYR A 119 0.95 10.04 -6.59
N ILE A 120 0.14 8.99 -6.36
CA ILE A 120 -0.48 8.21 -7.44
C ILE A 120 -1.35 9.11 -8.32
N PHE A 121 -2.11 10.02 -7.72
CA PHE A 121 -2.98 10.93 -8.47
C PHE A 121 -2.20 11.95 -9.32
N ILE A 122 -1.02 12.38 -8.88
CA ILE A 122 -0.20 13.40 -9.57
C ILE A 122 0.71 12.76 -10.63
N PHE A 123 1.28 11.59 -10.38
CA PHE A 123 2.33 11.01 -11.22
C PHE A 123 1.86 9.83 -12.09
N LEU A 124 0.74 9.19 -11.75
CA LEU A 124 0.26 7.99 -12.44
C LEU A 124 -0.96 8.27 -13.34
N PHE A 125 -1.72 9.33 -13.04
CA PHE A 125 -2.81 9.89 -13.84
C PHE A 125 -2.37 11.17 -14.54
#